data_AF-A0A1G3TIU1-F1
#
_entry.id   AF-A0A1G3TIU1-F1
#
_cell.length_a   1.000
_cell.length_b   1.000
_cell.length_c   1.000
_cell.angle_alpha   90.00
_cell.angle_beta   90.00
_cell.angle_gamma   90.00
#
_symmetry.space_group_name_H-M   'P 1'
#
loop_
_entity.id
_entity.type
_entity.pdbx_description
1 polymer ?
#
loop_
_entity_poly.entity_id
_entity_poly.type
_entity_poly.pdbx_seq_one_letter_code
_entity_poly.pdbx_strand_id
1 'polypeptide(L)'
;MLFSTVSLFSKSKQFKIFILIIQSFYLIHFIFISYFGNQIQYTDIYLFFTHITETFESVAALYDITFYPLLMVSTTSFIIMYIRYEKSKIPTFLLSAFLLFSLLFQDKMYDASLSLIKESVKSIFLKKEKGDIQKSDDKNRVPLHKTDNNIILVIGESMRSRENLKERYEIFENYTYKTIASGATNTDVAVPMLINGGISPQKINLEHNLFLLAKKNGYKTSFITAQNEKSLKYIEPYLHREHIDDFKILGSRDDKDLIHNLQNISLEDNNLIVLQMQGEHSPYIYYENYDRDDSIELRYHKSMNCSNTVLKQLIKHVSNQSKKPFIFIFLSDHGEFIGENGKAGHNRFEKEIYSVPLVLHSNLETHVEKLKNHNDIYELIYYYLGYAKEFKLQERDKIRVYGTMITEEDGYIDIDM
;
A
#
# COMPACT_ATOMS: atom_id res chain seq x y z
N MET A 1 -15.43 27.46 13.95
CA MET A 1 -16.51 28.30 14.51
C MET A 1 -16.19 29.80 14.47
N LEU A 2 -15.06 30.25 15.05
CA LEU A 2 -14.65 31.67 15.08
C LEU A 2 -14.60 32.32 13.68
N PHE A 3 -14.04 31.62 12.69
CA PHE A 3 -13.95 32.11 11.30
C PHE A 3 -15.31 32.24 10.62
N SER A 4 -16.24 31.32 10.87
CA SER A 4 -17.62 31.42 10.37
C SER A 4 -18.34 32.62 10.99
N THR A 5 -18.05 32.97 12.24
CA THR A 5 -18.60 34.17 12.89
C THR A 5 -18.05 35.46 12.28
N VAL A 6 -16.74 35.53 12.02
CA VAL A 6 -16.11 36.65 11.30
C VAL A 6 -16.67 36.76 9.87
N SER A 7 -17.12 35.64 9.29
CA SER A 7 -17.62 35.57 7.92
C SER A 7 -18.96 36.24 7.64
N LEU A 8 -19.75 36.45 8.68
CA LEU A 8 -21.05 37.10 8.59
C LEU A 8 -20.95 38.62 8.30
N PHE A 9 -19.77 39.23 8.49
CA PHE A 9 -19.63 40.69 8.49
C PHE A 9 -18.86 41.28 7.29
N SER A 10 -18.22 40.47 6.44
CA SER A 10 -17.40 40.97 5.32
C SER A 10 -18.15 41.00 3.97
N LYS A 11 -18.29 42.19 3.38
CA LYS A 11 -18.99 42.41 2.10
C LYS A 11 -18.15 42.10 0.85
N SER A 12 -16.85 41.85 0.97
CA SER A 12 -15.93 41.68 -0.17
C SER A 12 -16.19 40.40 -0.99
N LYS A 13 -15.96 40.47 -2.31
CA LYS A 13 -15.93 39.29 -3.22
C LYS A 13 -14.77 38.35 -2.88
N GLN A 14 -13.61 38.91 -2.52
CA GLN A 14 -12.43 38.14 -2.08
C GLN A 14 -12.75 37.28 -0.87
N PHE A 15 -13.64 37.78 -0.01
CA PHE A 15 -14.06 37.06 1.19
C PHE A 15 -14.96 35.84 0.87
N LYS A 16 -15.78 35.88 -0.19
CA LYS A 16 -16.56 34.70 -0.65
C LYS A 16 -15.62 33.59 -1.15
N ILE A 17 -14.62 33.98 -1.93
CA ILE A 17 -13.60 33.05 -2.44
C ILE A 17 -12.86 32.41 -1.26
N PHE A 18 -12.47 33.20 -0.27
CA PHE A 18 -11.83 32.71 0.95
C PHE A 18 -12.69 31.69 1.73
N ILE A 19 -13.99 31.94 1.90
CA ILE A 19 -14.89 31.00 2.56
C ILE A 19 -15.04 29.71 1.77
N LEU A 20 -15.17 29.77 0.45
CA LEU A 20 -15.23 28.57 -0.39
C LEU A 20 -13.96 27.74 -0.24
N ILE A 21 -12.78 28.37 -0.24
CA ILE A 21 -11.49 27.70 -0.01
C ILE A 21 -11.48 26.98 1.36
N ILE A 22 -11.89 27.66 2.43
CA ILE A 22 -11.97 27.04 3.76
C ILE A 22 -12.95 25.88 3.80
N GLN A 23 -14.12 26.01 3.18
CA GLN A 23 -15.12 24.93 3.13
C GLN A 23 -14.61 23.74 2.33
N SER A 24 -13.88 23.97 1.24
CA SER A 24 -13.20 22.89 0.51
C SER A 24 -12.17 22.17 1.39
N PHE A 25 -11.41 22.89 2.20
CA PHE A 25 -10.48 22.26 3.16
C PHE A 25 -11.19 21.42 4.22
N TYR A 26 -12.29 21.91 4.79
CA TYR A 26 -13.11 21.12 5.71
C TYR A 26 -13.67 19.87 5.03
N LEU A 27 -14.16 19.99 3.79
CA LEU A 27 -14.68 18.85 3.04
C LEU A 27 -13.62 17.77 2.86
N ILE A 28 -12.42 18.15 2.40
CA ILE A 28 -11.29 17.24 2.23
C ILE A 28 -10.95 16.55 3.56
N HIS A 29 -10.87 17.31 4.65
CA HIS A 29 -10.55 16.75 5.96
C HIS A 29 -11.61 15.80 6.51
N PHE A 30 -12.90 16.12 6.33
CA PHE A 30 -13.98 15.22 6.77
C PHE A 30 -14.05 13.95 5.92
N ILE A 31 -13.91 14.05 4.60
CA ILE A 31 -13.81 12.86 3.73
C ILE A 31 -12.66 11.98 4.20
N PHE A 32 -11.51 12.59 4.50
CA PHE A 32 -10.34 11.88 4.95
C PHE A 32 -10.55 11.19 6.32
N ILE A 33 -11.10 11.89 7.31
CA ILE A 33 -11.44 11.29 8.62
C ILE A 33 -12.46 10.17 8.44
N SER A 34 -13.48 10.35 7.60
CA SER A 34 -14.48 9.33 7.34
C SER A 34 -13.90 8.08 6.68
N TYR A 35 -12.83 8.21 5.90
CA TYR A 35 -12.17 7.09 5.24
C TYR A 35 -11.11 6.42 6.13
N PHE A 36 -10.14 7.18 6.65
CA PHE A 36 -9.00 6.63 7.40
C PHE A 36 -9.21 6.58 8.92
N GLY A 37 -10.24 7.26 9.45
CA GLY A 37 -10.51 7.37 10.88
C GLY A 37 -9.57 8.29 11.66
N ASN A 38 -8.66 9.00 10.98
CA ASN A 38 -7.62 9.84 11.59
C ASN A 38 -7.59 11.23 10.96
N GLN A 39 -6.95 12.19 11.64
CA GLN A 39 -6.68 13.51 11.07
C GLN A 39 -5.64 13.42 9.95
N ILE A 40 -5.82 14.25 8.91
CA ILE A 40 -4.82 14.43 7.85
C ILE A 40 -3.48 14.85 8.46
N GLN A 41 -2.43 14.13 8.11
CA GLN A 41 -1.04 14.52 8.37
C GLN A 41 -0.41 15.10 7.10
N TYR A 42 0.70 15.83 7.27
CA TYR A 42 1.44 16.45 6.19
C TYR A 42 1.88 15.46 5.08
N THR A 43 2.13 14.21 5.45
CA THR A 43 2.55 13.14 4.54
C THR A 43 1.38 12.58 3.75
N ASP A 44 0.17 12.52 4.33
CA ASP A 44 -1.05 12.20 3.59
C ASP A 44 -1.35 13.27 2.51
N ILE A 45 -1.06 14.55 2.80
CA ILE A 45 -1.19 15.65 1.81
C ILE A 45 -0.20 15.43 0.67
N TYR A 46 1.04 15.08 0.99
CA TYR A 46 2.04 14.76 -0.02
C TYR A 46 1.59 13.59 -0.90
N LEU A 47 1.15 12.49 -0.29
CA LEU A 47 0.63 11.31 -0.99
C LEU A 47 -0.56 11.64 -1.90
N PHE A 48 -1.49 12.49 -1.44
CA PHE A 48 -2.62 12.95 -2.25
C PHE A 48 -2.16 13.59 -3.57
N PHE A 49 -1.10 14.40 -3.55
CA PHE A 49 -0.60 15.06 -4.76
C PHE A 49 0.28 14.14 -5.62
N THR A 50 0.95 13.16 -5.04
CA THR A 50 1.72 12.17 -5.82
C THR A 50 0.83 11.12 -6.48
N HIS A 51 -0.26 10.73 -5.81
CA HIS A 51 -1.19 9.66 -6.19
C HIS A 51 -2.60 10.18 -6.46
N ILE A 52 -2.69 11.37 -7.06
CA ILE A 52 -3.97 12.09 -7.24
C ILE A 52 -5.00 11.30 -8.05
N THR A 53 -4.54 10.57 -9.09
CA THR A 53 -5.45 9.77 -9.95
C THR A 53 -6.07 8.63 -9.15
N GLU A 54 -5.25 7.87 -8.42
CA GLU A 54 -5.70 6.74 -7.60
C GLU A 54 -6.61 7.23 -6.47
N THR A 55 -6.26 8.36 -5.84
CA THR A 55 -7.11 8.96 -4.81
C THR A 55 -8.50 9.32 -5.35
N PHE A 56 -8.58 9.90 -6.55
CA PHE A 56 -9.88 10.20 -7.17
C PHE A 56 -10.64 8.94 -7.61
N GLU A 57 -9.96 7.90 -8.10
CA GLU A 57 -10.58 6.60 -8.41
C GLU A 57 -11.22 5.99 -7.15
N SER A 58 -10.49 5.97 -6.03
CA SER A 58 -10.99 5.46 -4.74
C SER A 58 -12.13 6.31 -4.20
N VAL A 59 -12.02 7.64 -4.23
CA VAL A 59 -13.09 8.55 -3.79
C VAL A 59 -14.35 8.38 -4.62
N ALA A 60 -14.23 8.26 -5.95
CA ALA A 60 -15.36 8.09 -6.85
C ALA A 60 -16.07 6.73 -6.64
N ALA A 61 -15.31 5.68 -6.34
CA ALA A 61 -15.86 4.37 -6.02
C ALA A 61 -16.53 4.31 -4.64
N LEU A 62 -16.22 5.24 -3.74
CA LEU A 62 -16.66 5.26 -2.34
C LEU A 62 -17.58 6.46 -2.04
N TYR A 63 -18.52 6.71 -2.94
CA TYR A 63 -19.41 7.87 -2.87
C TYR A 63 -20.22 7.92 -1.56
N ASP A 64 -20.61 6.76 -1.00
CA ASP A 64 -21.35 6.68 0.27
C ASP A 64 -20.58 7.32 1.44
N ILE A 65 -19.26 7.14 1.48
CA ILE A 65 -18.38 7.71 2.50
C ILE A 65 -18.28 9.23 2.31
N THR A 66 -18.36 9.70 1.06
CA THR A 66 -18.28 11.14 0.75
C THR A 66 -19.59 11.90 0.91
N PHE A 67 -20.73 11.21 0.89
CA PHE A 67 -22.05 11.83 0.91
C PHE A 67 -22.28 12.66 2.18
N TYR A 68 -22.00 12.10 3.35
CA TYR A 68 -22.20 12.79 4.63
C TYR A 68 -21.30 14.03 4.78
N PRO A 69 -19.97 13.96 4.54
CA PRO A 69 -19.12 15.15 4.47
C PRO A 69 -19.63 16.22 3.49
N LEU A 70 -20.03 15.81 2.29
CA LEU A 70 -20.53 16.72 1.26
C LEU A 70 -21.82 17.43 1.71
N LEU A 71 -22.77 16.68 2.28
CA LEU A 71 -24.03 17.21 2.81
C LEU A 71 -23.77 18.21 3.94
N MET A 72 -22.86 17.87 4.87
CA MET A 72 -22.48 18.74 6.00
C MET A 72 -21.88 20.06 5.53
N VAL A 73 -20.92 20.02 4.62
CA VAL A 73 -20.25 21.23 4.09
C VAL A 73 -21.21 22.05 3.21
N SER A 74 -22.03 21.40 2.38
CA SER A 74 -23.01 22.08 1.53
C SER A 74 -24.09 22.79 2.35
N THR A 75 -24.61 22.12 3.38
CA THR A 75 -25.61 22.71 4.30
C THR A 75 -25.02 23.90 5.06
N THR A 76 -23.80 23.75 5.58
CA THR A 76 -23.09 24.82 6.28
C THR A 76 -22.85 26.02 5.36
N SER A 77 -22.40 25.76 4.13
CA SER A 77 -22.17 26.79 3.11
C SER A 77 -23.46 27.51 2.71
N PHE A 78 -24.54 26.76 2.52
CA PHE A 78 -25.87 27.31 2.21
C PHE A 78 -26.37 28.22 3.33
N ILE A 79 -26.28 27.79 4.59
CA ILE A 79 -26.69 28.60 5.75
C ILE A 79 -25.88 29.90 5.83
N ILE A 80 -24.56 29.84 5.67
CA ILE A 80 -23.69 31.03 5.68
C ILE A 80 -24.07 32.00 4.55
N MET A 81 -24.32 31.48 3.35
CA MET A 81 -24.74 32.29 2.19
C MET A 81 -26.14 32.88 2.38
N TYR A 82 -27.06 32.14 2.98
CA TYR A 82 -28.45 32.55 3.23
C TYR A 82 -28.55 33.64 4.31
N ILE A 83 -27.89 33.47 5.47
CA ILE A 83 -27.80 34.50 6.52
C ILE A 83 -27.23 35.81 5.97
N ARG A 84 -26.34 35.73 4.98
CA ARG A 84 -25.75 36.92 4.34
C ARG A 84 -26.68 37.58 3.31
N TYR A 85 -27.50 36.80 2.60
CA TYR A 85 -28.34 37.32 1.52
C TYR A 85 -29.66 37.92 2.03
N GLU A 86 -30.25 37.30 3.04
CA GLU A 86 -31.42 37.82 3.75
C GLU A 86 -30.97 38.64 4.96
N LYS A 87 -31.59 39.80 5.26
CA LYS A 87 -31.49 40.46 6.59
C LYS A 87 -32.23 39.58 7.62
N SER A 88 -31.71 38.39 7.87
CA SER A 88 -32.54 37.21 8.07
C SER A 88 -33.35 37.23 9.37
N LYS A 89 -34.67 37.09 9.27
CA LYS A 89 -35.59 36.73 10.37
C LYS A 89 -35.53 35.22 10.66
N ILE A 90 -34.34 34.63 10.73
CA ILE A 90 -34.23 33.22 11.12
C ILE A 90 -34.68 33.11 12.58
N PRO A 91 -35.66 32.24 12.90
CA PRO A 91 -36.01 31.96 14.27
C PRO A 91 -34.76 31.57 15.05
N THR A 92 -34.49 32.25 16.16
CA THR A 92 -33.32 32.01 17.01
C THR A 92 -33.17 30.53 17.38
N PHE A 93 -34.27 29.78 17.48
CA PHE A 93 -34.24 28.34 17.77
C PHE A 93 -33.51 27.52 16.69
N LEU A 94 -33.57 27.88 15.40
CA LEU A 94 -32.84 27.15 14.34
C LEU A 94 -31.33 27.41 14.45
N LEU A 95 -30.96 28.66 14.77
CA LEU A 95 -29.57 29.04 15.02
C LEU A 95 -29.04 28.36 16.28
N SER A 96 -29.85 28.32 17.35
CA SER A 96 -29.54 27.65 18.61
C SER A 96 -29.46 26.14 18.45
N ALA A 97 -30.36 25.51 17.69
CA ALA A 97 -30.31 24.07 17.40
C ALA A 97 -29.06 23.71 16.59
N PHE A 98 -28.66 24.57 15.64
CA PHE A 98 -27.42 24.39 14.88
C PHE A 98 -26.17 24.61 15.73
N LEU A 99 -26.17 25.62 16.62
CA LEU A 99 -25.11 25.82 17.60
C LEU A 99 -25.01 24.60 18.51
N LEU A 100 -26.14 24.11 19.05
CA LEU A 100 -26.19 22.91 19.88
C LEU A 100 -25.67 21.69 19.12
N PHE A 101 -26.09 21.51 17.86
CA PHE A 101 -25.59 20.44 16.99
C PHE A 101 -24.07 20.55 16.81
N SER A 102 -23.55 21.73 16.44
CA SER A 102 -22.10 21.93 16.29
C SER A 102 -21.31 21.74 17.59
N LEU A 103 -21.90 22.06 18.75
CA LEU A 103 -21.31 21.84 20.07
C LEU A 103 -21.30 20.35 20.45
N LEU A 104 -22.36 19.59 20.11
CA LEU A 104 -22.42 18.14 20.30
C LEU A 104 -21.36 17.38 19.48
N PHE A 105 -20.89 17.97 18.39
CA PHE A 105 -19.79 17.43 17.58
C PHE A 105 -18.44 18.12 17.83
N GLN A 106 -18.35 19.05 18.79
CA GLN A 106 -17.15 19.86 19.05
C GLN A 106 -15.95 19.02 19.51
N ASP A 107 -16.17 17.99 20.34
CA ASP A 107 -15.09 17.10 20.80
C ASP A 107 -14.45 16.31 19.63
N LYS A 108 -15.14 16.22 18.48
CA LYS A 108 -14.63 15.65 17.22
C LYS A 108 -14.10 16.72 16.24
N MET A 109 -14.33 18.00 16.52
CA MET A 109 -13.99 19.14 15.68
C MET A 109 -12.83 19.92 16.31
N TYR A 110 -11.65 19.28 16.44
CA TYR A 110 -10.39 20.03 16.45
C TYR A 110 -10.39 20.99 15.26
N ASP A 111 -9.76 22.16 15.35
CA ASP A 111 -9.78 23.15 14.25
C ASP A 111 -9.06 22.59 13.01
N ALA A 112 -9.80 21.81 12.23
CA ALA A 112 -9.35 21.06 11.09
C ALA A 112 -8.73 21.98 10.03
N SER A 113 -9.18 23.23 9.98
CA SER A 113 -8.61 24.24 9.10
C SER A 113 -7.18 24.62 9.51
N LEU A 114 -6.95 24.88 10.79
CA LEU A 114 -5.61 25.18 11.32
C LEU A 114 -4.70 23.95 11.29
N SER A 115 -5.24 22.76 11.58
CA SER A 115 -4.50 21.50 11.47
C SER A 115 -4.07 21.26 10.01
N LEU A 116 -5.01 21.33 9.06
CA LEU A 116 -4.71 21.15 7.64
C LEU A 116 -3.75 22.22 7.12
N ILE A 117 -3.89 23.49 7.52
CA ILE A 117 -2.95 24.56 7.16
C ILE A 117 -1.56 24.26 7.74
N LYS A 118 -1.46 23.89 9.01
CA LYS A 118 -0.19 23.55 9.66
C LYS A 118 0.48 22.38 8.95
N GLU A 119 -0.26 21.32 8.65
CA GLU A 119 0.23 20.16 7.93
C GLU A 119 0.57 20.48 6.46
N SER A 120 -0.20 21.34 5.80
CA SER A 120 0.10 21.83 4.44
C SER A 120 1.39 22.67 4.40
N VAL A 121 1.63 23.48 5.43
CA VAL A 121 2.87 24.25 5.54
C VAL A 121 4.05 23.29 5.73
N LYS A 122 3.91 22.26 6.57
CA LYS A 122 4.94 21.21 6.71
C LYS A 122 5.18 20.48 5.39
N SER A 123 4.15 20.20 4.59
CA SER A 123 4.30 19.50 3.30
C SER A 123 5.03 20.33 2.24
N ILE A 124 5.03 21.66 2.34
CA ILE A 124 5.89 22.53 1.52
C ILE A 124 7.37 22.38 1.90
N PHE A 125 7.63 22.16 3.19
CA PHE A 125 8.99 21.95 3.71
C PHE A 125 9.44 20.50 3.69
N LEU A 126 8.57 19.56 3.30
CA LEU A 126 8.97 18.19 2.97
C LEU A 126 10.03 18.30 1.89
N LYS A 127 11.24 17.90 2.22
CA LYS A 127 12.29 17.90 1.22
C LYS A 127 11.88 16.88 0.17
N LYS A 128 11.92 17.30 -1.10
CA LYS A 128 11.89 16.36 -2.23
C LYS A 128 13.23 15.63 -2.33
N GLU A 129 13.73 15.12 -1.22
CA GLU A 129 14.87 14.22 -1.19
C GLU A 129 14.32 12.88 -1.67
N LYS A 130 14.76 12.44 -2.86
CA LYS A 130 14.66 11.03 -3.21
C LYS A 130 15.49 10.30 -2.17
N GLY A 131 15.01 9.20 -1.59
CA GLY A 131 15.87 8.39 -0.73
C GLY A 131 17.16 8.11 -1.46
N ASP A 132 18.28 8.45 -0.82
CA ASP A 132 19.59 8.34 -1.45
C ASP A 132 19.82 6.87 -1.76
N ILE A 133 19.75 6.53 -3.05
CA ILE A 133 20.21 5.23 -3.54
C ILE A 133 21.71 5.18 -3.24
N GLN A 134 22.06 4.46 -2.19
CA GLN A 134 23.45 4.35 -1.79
C GLN A 134 24.17 3.49 -2.83
N LYS A 135 25.16 4.08 -3.49
CA LYS A 135 26.17 3.32 -4.22
C LYS A 135 27.23 2.92 -3.20
N SER A 136 27.20 1.68 -2.72
CA SER A 136 28.30 1.19 -1.89
C SER A 136 29.51 0.81 -2.76
N ASP A 137 30.69 0.77 -2.13
CA ASP A 137 31.91 0.25 -2.74
C ASP A 137 31.91 -1.30 -2.84
N ASP A 138 30.84 -1.97 -2.38
CA ASP A 138 30.69 -3.44 -2.38
C ASP A 138 30.24 -3.97 -3.76
N LYS A 139 30.80 -3.42 -4.83
CA LYS A 139 30.53 -3.81 -6.23
C LYS A 139 30.90 -5.27 -6.53
N ASN A 140 31.66 -5.90 -5.63
CA ASN A 140 32.29 -7.20 -5.82
C ASN A 140 31.60 -8.35 -5.06
N ARG A 141 30.30 -8.28 -4.76
CA ARG A 141 29.58 -9.47 -4.28
C ARG A 141 29.59 -10.57 -5.35
N VAL A 142 30.37 -11.62 -5.10
CA VAL A 142 30.45 -12.82 -5.93
C VAL A 142 29.66 -13.94 -5.26
N PRO A 143 28.88 -14.73 -6.01
CA PRO A 143 28.20 -15.90 -5.45
C PRO A 143 29.23 -16.88 -4.85
N LEU A 144 28.90 -17.45 -3.69
CA LEU A 144 29.77 -18.41 -3.00
C LEU A 144 29.78 -19.78 -3.70
N HIS A 145 28.68 -20.12 -4.37
CA HIS A 145 28.54 -21.33 -5.17
C HIS A 145 27.47 -21.15 -6.25
N LYS A 146 27.54 -22.01 -7.27
CA LYS A 146 26.48 -22.13 -8.28
C LYS A 146 25.32 -22.94 -7.69
N THR A 147 24.12 -22.49 -8.00
CA THR A 147 22.86 -23.12 -7.62
C THR A 147 22.14 -23.59 -8.89
N ASP A 148 21.25 -24.56 -8.75
CA ASP A 148 20.46 -25.11 -9.86
C ASP A 148 18.99 -25.19 -9.43
N ASN A 149 18.30 -24.05 -9.52
CA ASN A 149 16.93 -23.93 -9.06
C ASN A 149 16.15 -22.81 -9.78
N ASN A 150 14.82 -22.88 -9.66
CA ASN A 150 13.91 -21.79 -10.00
C ASN A 150 13.42 -21.10 -8.72
N ILE A 151 13.48 -19.77 -8.69
CA ILE A 151 12.94 -18.94 -7.63
C ILE A 151 11.79 -18.12 -8.22
N ILE A 152 10.58 -18.36 -7.73
CA ILE A 152 9.38 -17.63 -8.14
C ILE A 152 8.90 -16.82 -6.94
N LEU A 153 8.97 -15.50 -7.05
CA LEU A 153 8.50 -14.56 -6.05
C LEU A 153 7.24 -13.87 -6.59
N VAL A 154 6.11 -14.07 -5.91
CA VAL A 154 4.84 -13.40 -6.21
C VAL A 154 4.57 -12.38 -5.11
N ILE A 155 4.57 -11.12 -5.50
CA ILE A 155 4.29 -9.97 -4.63
C ILE A 155 2.80 -9.64 -4.78
N GLY A 156 2.04 -9.94 -3.73
CA GLY A 156 0.65 -9.50 -3.56
C GLY A 156 0.57 -8.02 -3.22
N GLU A 157 -0.64 -7.46 -3.37
CA GLU A 157 -0.95 -6.06 -3.13
C GLU A 157 -2.14 -6.00 -2.16
N SER A 158 -1.98 -5.29 -1.02
CA SER A 158 -3.03 -5.09 0.00
C SER A 158 -3.64 -6.34 0.65
N MET A 159 -3.08 -7.54 0.43
CA MET A 159 -3.57 -8.79 1.02
C MET A 159 -3.17 -8.94 2.50
N ARG A 160 -4.15 -9.13 3.37
CA ARG A 160 -3.93 -9.34 4.81
C ARG A 160 -3.69 -10.79 5.18
N SER A 161 -3.07 -10.98 6.33
CA SER A 161 -2.90 -12.31 6.91
C SER A 161 -4.25 -12.97 7.23
N ARG A 162 -4.28 -14.29 7.15
CA ARG A 162 -5.45 -15.14 7.39
C ARG A 162 -6.15 -14.86 8.73
N GLU A 163 -5.40 -14.50 9.78
CA GLU A 163 -5.94 -14.22 11.11
C GLU A 163 -6.75 -12.93 11.17
N ASN A 164 -6.53 -12.03 10.20
CA ASN A 164 -7.26 -10.76 10.07
C ASN A 164 -8.40 -10.86 9.03
N LEU A 165 -8.75 -12.08 8.58
CA LEU A 165 -9.82 -12.33 7.63
C LEU A 165 -10.93 -13.14 8.28
N LYS A 166 -12.18 -12.80 7.96
CA LYS A 166 -13.35 -13.59 8.39
C LYS A 166 -13.45 -14.91 7.62
N GLU A 167 -13.18 -14.84 6.32
CA GLU A 167 -13.26 -15.97 5.39
C GLU A 167 -11.96 -16.75 5.31
N ARG A 168 -12.05 -18.03 4.96
CA ARG A 168 -10.90 -18.92 4.74
C ARG A 168 -10.69 -19.13 3.25
N TYR A 169 -9.44 -19.05 2.81
CA TYR A 169 -9.06 -19.22 1.41
C TYR A 169 -8.12 -20.41 1.28
N GLU A 170 -8.35 -21.24 0.25
CA GLU A 170 -7.58 -22.46 0.02
C GLU A 170 -6.07 -22.23 -0.06
N ILE A 171 -5.63 -21.08 -0.61
CA ILE A 171 -4.21 -20.74 -0.71
C ILE A 171 -3.52 -20.70 0.67
N PHE A 172 -4.24 -20.41 1.75
CA PHE A 172 -3.71 -20.40 3.12
C PHE A 172 -3.88 -21.73 3.87
N GLU A 173 -4.74 -22.62 3.39
CA GLU A 173 -5.05 -23.90 4.05
C GLU A 173 -4.29 -25.08 3.41
N ASN A 174 -4.09 -25.03 2.10
CA ASN A 174 -3.56 -26.16 1.33
C ASN A 174 -2.04 -26.10 1.12
N TYR A 175 -1.39 -25.03 1.58
CA TYR A 175 0.04 -24.77 1.37
C TYR A 175 0.72 -24.36 2.68
N THR A 176 2.06 -24.34 2.67
CA THR A 176 2.83 -23.89 3.82
C THR A 176 2.56 -22.41 4.05
N TYR A 177 1.86 -22.10 5.14
CA TYR A 177 1.41 -20.75 5.46
C TYR A 177 2.08 -20.23 6.73
N LYS A 178 2.41 -18.94 6.75
CA LYS A 178 2.77 -18.20 7.95
C LYS A 178 2.33 -16.74 7.85
N THR A 179 2.07 -16.14 9.00
CA THR A 179 1.86 -14.70 9.12
C THR A 179 3.18 -14.03 9.45
N ILE A 180 3.54 -13.03 8.66
CA ILE A 180 4.78 -12.26 8.82
C ILE A 180 4.47 -10.77 8.83
N ALA A 181 5.43 -9.96 9.28
CA ALA A 181 5.33 -8.51 9.19
C ALA A 181 5.84 -8.00 7.83
N SER A 182 5.14 -7.03 7.24
CA SER A 182 5.63 -6.31 6.06
C SER A 182 6.82 -5.41 6.40
N GLY A 183 7.60 -5.03 5.39
CA GLY A 183 8.66 -4.02 5.55
C GLY A 183 8.11 -2.61 5.77
N ALA A 184 6.94 -2.31 5.20
CA ALA A 184 6.28 -1.02 5.32
C ALA A 184 4.75 -1.15 5.19
N THR A 185 4.05 -0.03 5.33
CA THR A 185 2.58 0.06 5.29
C THR A 185 2.01 0.42 3.91
N ASN A 186 2.89 0.51 2.89
CA ASN A 186 2.55 0.81 1.50
C ASN A 186 3.53 0.18 0.50
N THR A 187 3.10 0.06 -0.75
CA THR A 187 3.85 -0.53 -1.86
C THR A 187 5.15 0.21 -2.16
N ASP A 188 5.12 1.55 -2.19
CA ASP A 188 6.25 2.42 -2.59
C ASP A 188 7.49 2.25 -1.69
N VAL A 189 7.33 1.68 -0.49
CA VAL A 189 8.42 1.42 0.45
C VAL A 189 8.62 -0.09 0.66
N ALA A 190 7.55 -0.86 0.82
CA ALA A 190 7.63 -2.29 1.11
C ALA A 190 8.33 -3.06 -0.02
N VAL A 191 7.97 -2.79 -1.28
CA VAL A 191 8.53 -3.50 -2.44
C VAL A 191 10.02 -3.15 -2.65
N PRO A 192 10.44 -1.87 -2.66
CA PRO A 192 11.86 -1.53 -2.71
C PRO A 192 12.69 -2.15 -1.58
N MET A 193 12.18 -2.17 -0.35
CA MET A 193 12.86 -2.81 0.78
C MET A 193 13.01 -4.32 0.56
N LEU A 194 11.95 -5.01 0.16
CA LEU A 194 11.97 -6.46 -0.10
C LEU A 194 12.98 -6.83 -1.21
N ILE A 195 12.96 -6.14 -2.34
CA ILE A 195 13.78 -6.47 -3.51
C ILE A 195 15.27 -6.15 -3.31
N ASN A 196 15.61 -5.25 -2.38
CA ASN A 196 16.99 -4.81 -2.14
C ASN A 196 17.53 -5.17 -0.75
N GLY A 197 16.81 -5.99 0.03
CA GLY A 197 17.22 -6.37 1.39
C GLY A 197 17.40 -5.16 2.30
N GLY A 198 16.52 -4.17 2.14
CA GLY A 198 16.56 -2.93 2.89
C GLY A 198 16.11 -3.15 4.32
N ILE A 199 17.00 -2.91 5.29
CA ILE A 199 16.64 -2.83 6.71
C ILE A 199 15.99 -1.49 7.09
N SER A 200 16.11 -0.50 6.19
CA SER A 200 15.62 0.87 6.34
C SER A 200 15.44 1.47 4.94
N PRO A 201 14.34 2.22 4.68
CA PRO A 201 14.08 2.87 3.40
C PRO A 201 15.20 3.80 2.92
N GLN A 202 15.82 4.58 3.82
CA GLN A 202 16.94 5.48 3.48
C GLN A 202 18.25 4.74 3.15
N LYS A 203 18.34 3.44 3.48
CA LYS A 203 19.55 2.63 3.32
C LYS A 203 19.42 1.59 2.21
N ILE A 204 18.46 1.78 1.29
CA ILE A 204 18.34 0.91 0.13
C ILE A 204 19.59 1.04 -0.76
N ASN A 205 20.22 -0.11 -1.02
CA ASN A 205 21.41 -0.22 -1.85
C ASN A 205 21.13 -1.16 -3.03
N LEU A 206 21.26 -0.65 -4.25
CA LEU A 206 21.00 -1.44 -5.46
C LEU A 206 22.04 -2.55 -5.70
N GLU A 207 23.20 -2.51 -5.04
CA GLU A 207 24.17 -3.62 -5.07
C GLU A 207 23.64 -4.88 -4.36
N HIS A 208 22.58 -4.75 -3.56
CA HIS A 208 21.86 -5.85 -2.91
C HIS A 208 20.59 -6.25 -3.69
N ASN A 209 20.33 -5.64 -4.84
CA ASN A 209 19.13 -5.95 -5.61
C ASN A 209 19.09 -7.43 -6.04
N LEU A 210 17.97 -8.11 -5.82
CA LEU A 210 17.82 -9.53 -6.14
C LEU A 210 18.06 -9.85 -7.61
N PHE A 211 17.67 -8.99 -8.55
CA PHE A 211 17.92 -9.21 -9.98
C PHE A 211 19.41 -9.11 -10.31
N LEU A 212 20.11 -8.13 -9.77
CA LEU A 212 21.57 -8.02 -9.90
C LEU A 212 22.28 -9.29 -9.39
N LEU A 213 21.92 -9.72 -8.18
CA LEU A 213 22.50 -10.91 -7.56
C LEU A 213 22.21 -12.17 -8.38
N ALA A 214 20.99 -12.32 -8.88
CA ALA A 214 20.60 -13.41 -9.75
C ALA A 214 21.41 -13.42 -11.06
N LYS A 215 21.54 -12.27 -11.75
CA LYS A 215 22.36 -12.15 -12.97
C LYS A 215 23.82 -12.52 -12.70
N LYS A 216 24.41 -12.04 -11.60
CA LYS A 216 25.78 -12.38 -11.20
C LYS A 216 25.97 -13.88 -10.98
N ASN A 217 24.92 -14.61 -10.55
CA ASN A 217 24.98 -16.08 -10.48
C ASN A 217 24.45 -16.82 -11.73
N GLY A 218 24.18 -16.13 -12.84
CA GLY A 218 23.83 -16.75 -14.12
C GLY A 218 22.37 -17.16 -14.25
N TYR A 219 21.48 -16.58 -13.44
CA TYR A 219 20.04 -16.74 -13.59
C TYR A 219 19.52 -15.89 -14.76
N LYS A 220 18.45 -16.38 -15.39
CA LYS A 220 17.55 -15.54 -16.17
C LYS A 220 16.63 -14.79 -15.22
N THR A 221 16.35 -13.52 -15.51
CA THR A 221 15.58 -12.65 -14.61
C THR A 221 14.34 -12.10 -15.28
N SER A 222 13.21 -12.14 -14.58
CA SER A 222 11.94 -11.62 -15.08
C SER A 222 11.24 -10.80 -14.01
N PHE A 223 10.69 -9.65 -14.40
CA PHE A 223 9.76 -8.87 -13.59
C PHE A 223 8.52 -8.57 -14.43
N ILE A 224 7.39 -9.10 -13.99
CA ILE A 224 6.12 -9.01 -14.71
C ILE A 224 5.05 -8.54 -13.73
N THR A 225 4.38 -7.46 -14.06
CA THR A 225 3.41 -6.82 -13.17
C THR A 225 2.09 -6.58 -13.86
N ALA A 226 1.00 -6.92 -13.17
CA ALA A 226 -0.37 -6.61 -13.60
C ALA A 226 -0.74 -5.14 -13.31
N GLN A 227 0.01 -4.47 -12.43
CA GLN A 227 -0.17 -3.05 -12.14
C GLN A 227 0.19 -2.19 -13.36
N ASN A 228 -0.27 -0.93 -13.35
CA ASN A 228 -0.01 0.00 -14.43
C ASN A 228 1.29 0.80 -14.19
N GLU A 229 1.75 1.50 -15.22
CA GLU A 229 2.99 2.31 -15.16
C GLU A 229 2.96 3.40 -14.07
N LYS A 230 1.78 3.94 -13.73
CA LYS A 230 1.66 5.00 -12.72
C LYS A 230 1.94 4.46 -11.32
N SER A 231 1.37 3.31 -10.98
CA SER A 231 1.56 2.66 -9.67
C SER A 231 3.03 2.20 -9.48
N LEU A 232 3.75 1.92 -10.58
CA LEU A 232 5.16 1.51 -10.53
C LEU A 232 6.16 2.66 -10.45
N LYS A 233 5.74 3.90 -10.69
CA LYS A 233 6.63 5.05 -10.85
C LYS A 233 7.65 5.22 -9.73
N TYR A 234 7.26 4.86 -8.50
CA TYR A 234 8.09 5.00 -7.30
C TYR A 234 8.88 3.73 -6.96
N ILE A 235 8.51 2.59 -7.54
CA ILE A 235 9.16 1.28 -7.34
C ILE A 235 10.22 1.04 -8.41
N GLU A 236 9.95 1.40 -9.67
CA GLU A 236 10.82 1.13 -10.83
C GLU A 236 12.29 1.55 -10.62
N PRO A 237 12.62 2.72 -10.02
CA PRO A 237 14.00 3.10 -9.74
C PRO A 237 14.76 2.10 -8.85
N TYR A 238 14.05 1.30 -8.06
CA TYR A 238 14.60 0.33 -7.11
C TYR A 238 14.64 -1.11 -7.63
N LEU A 239 14.12 -1.35 -8.84
CA LEU A 239 14.14 -2.67 -9.49
C LEU A 239 15.47 -2.99 -10.16
N HIS A 240 16.34 -1.99 -10.36
CA HIS A 240 17.63 -2.15 -11.05
C HIS A 240 17.46 -2.76 -12.45
N ARG A 241 16.60 -2.12 -13.26
CA ARG A 241 16.05 -2.61 -14.54
C ARG A 241 17.05 -3.20 -15.52
N GLU A 242 18.30 -2.73 -15.55
CA GLU A 242 19.36 -3.25 -16.41
C GLU A 242 19.74 -4.73 -16.14
N HIS A 243 19.30 -5.28 -15.01
CA HIS A 243 19.50 -6.68 -14.63
C HIS A 243 18.27 -7.56 -14.80
N ILE A 244 17.24 -7.07 -15.50
CA ILE A 244 15.99 -7.81 -15.75
C ILE A 244 15.93 -8.16 -17.24
N ASP A 245 16.00 -9.46 -17.57
CA ASP A 245 15.99 -9.95 -18.95
C ASP A 245 14.59 -9.80 -19.60
N ASP A 246 13.53 -10.09 -18.85
CA ASP A 246 12.13 -9.91 -19.28
C ASP A 246 11.39 -8.97 -18.33
N PHE A 247 11.25 -7.70 -18.74
CA PHE A 247 10.56 -6.67 -17.97
C PHE A 247 9.24 -6.31 -18.67
N LYS A 248 8.10 -6.58 -18.01
CA LYS A 248 6.76 -6.35 -18.55
C LYS A 248 5.86 -5.64 -17.57
N ILE A 249 5.31 -4.52 -18.01
CA ILE A 249 4.19 -3.83 -17.36
C ILE A 249 2.95 -4.15 -18.19
N LEU A 250 2.10 -5.03 -17.69
CA LEU A 250 0.91 -5.46 -18.41
C LEU A 250 -0.17 -4.37 -18.38
N GLY A 251 -0.31 -3.70 -17.23
CA GLY A 251 -1.26 -2.60 -17.04
C GLY A 251 -2.73 -2.98 -17.16
N SER A 252 -3.04 -4.27 -17.30
CA SER A 252 -4.41 -4.78 -17.42
C SER A 252 -5.16 -4.69 -16.10
N ARG A 253 -4.45 -4.65 -14.97
CA ARG A 253 -4.99 -4.76 -13.61
C ARG A 253 -5.73 -6.10 -13.38
N ASP A 254 -5.57 -7.09 -14.26
CA ASP A 254 -6.09 -8.46 -14.11
C ASP A 254 -4.92 -9.43 -13.90
N ASP A 255 -4.88 -10.03 -12.72
CA ASP A 255 -3.82 -10.96 -12.32
C ASP A 255 -3.81 -12.26 -13.14
N LYS A 256 -4.88 -12.57 -13.89
CA LYS A 256 -4.91 -13.70 -14.82
C LYS A 256 -3.82 -13.59 -15.89
N ASP A 257 -3.45 -12.38 -16.28
CA ASP A 257 -2.41 -12.18 -17.29
C ASP A 257 -1.01 -12.58 -16.79
N LEU A 258 -0.79 -12.61 -15.47
CA LEU A 258 0.46 -13.11 -14.89
C LEU A 258 0.63 -14.61 -15.17
N ILE A 259 -0.47 -15.37 -15.19
CA ILE A 259 -0.45 -16.81 -15.49
C ILE A 259 -0.01 -17.04 -16.94
N HIS A 260 -0.62 -16.30 -17.87
CA HIS A 260 -0.27 -16.40 -19.30
C HIS A 260 1.19 -16.05 -19.56
N ASN A 261 1.72 -15.06 -18.85
CA ASN A 261 3.11 -14.68 -18.97
C ASN A 261 4.06 -15.70 -18.37
N LEU A 262 3.75 -16.24 -17.18
CA LEU A 262 4.56 -17.29 -16.56
C LEU A 262 4.62 -18.54 -17.44
N GLN A 263 3.51 -18.92 -18.08
CA GLN A 263 3.43 -20.07 -19.00
C GLN A 263 4.38 -20.00 -20.20
N ASN A 264 4.83 -18.79 -20.56
CA ASN A 264 5.76 -18.58 -21.68
C ASN A 264 7.23 -18.61 -21.23
N ILE A 265 7.50 -18.70 -19.92
CA ILE A 265 8.87 -18.78 -19.40
C ILE A 265 9.26 -20.24 -19.23
N SER A 266 10.41 -20.63 -19.80
CA SER A 266 10.94 -21.97 -19.61
C SER A 266 11.53 -22.13 -18.21
N LEU A 267 11.00 -23.10 -17.45
CA LEU A 267 11.51 -23.47 -16.12
C LEU A 267 12.65 -24.52 -16.17
N GLU A 268 13.25 -24.76 -17.34
CA GLU A 268 14.42 -25.63 -17.51
C GLU A 268 15.74 -24.90 -17.19
N ASP A 269 15.74 -23.56 -17.22
CA ASP A 269 16.88 -22.73 -16.84
C ASP A 269 16.86 -22.41 -15.34
N ASN A 270 17.90 -21.75 -14.82
CA ASN A 270 17.83 -21.11 -13.50
C ASN A 270 17.12 -19.77 -13.65
N ASN A 271 15.97 -19.61 -13.01
CA ASN A 271 15.18 -18.39 -13.13
C ASN A 271 14.97 -17.70 -11.79
N LEU A 272 15.09 -16.37 -11.76
CA LEU A 272 14.46 -15.52 -10.75
C LEU A 272 13.29 -14.82 -11.44
N ILE A 273 12.08 -15.25 -11.13
CA ILE A 273 10.84 -14.72 -11.70
C ILE A 273 10.10 -13.97 -10.60
N VAL A 274 9.94 -12.67 -10.78
CA VAL A 274 9.15 -11.83 -9.88
C VAL A 274 7.85 -11.45 -10.59
N LEU A 275 6.72 -11.86 -10.02
CA LEU A 275 5.38 -11.51 -10.48
C LEU A 275 4.76 -10.55 -9.47
N GLN A 276 4.27 -9.39 -9.91
CA GLN A 276 3.58 -8.45 -9.03
C GLN A 276 2.11 -8.35 -9.40
N MET A 277 1.27 -8.61 -8.41
CA MET A 277 -0.17 -8.62 -8.56
C MET A 277 -0.76 -7.21 -8.47
N GLN A 278 -1.91 -7.03 -9.11
CA GLN A 278 -2.86 -5.99 -8.76
C GLN A 278 -3.55 -6.30 -7.43
N GLY A 279 -3.78 -7.58 -7.14
CA GLY A 279 -4.23 -8.09 -5.84
C GLY A 279 -5.50 -7.42 -5.34
N GLU A 280 -5.51 -7.16 -4.03
CA GLU A 280 -6.60 -6.51 -3.33
C GLU A 280 -6.39 -4.98 -3.29
N HIS A 281 -5.84 -4.35 -4.32
CA HIS A 281 -5.72 -2.90 -4.32
C HIS A 281 -7.11 -2.22 -4.34
N SER A 282 -7.33 -1.30 -3.40
CA SER A 282 -8.54 -0.46 -3.39
C SER A 282 -8.72 0.29 -4.74
N PRO A 283 -9.94 0.49 -5.25
CA PRO A 283 -11.22 0.27 -4.59
C PRO A 283 -11.82 -1.14 -4.76
N TYR A 284 -11.01 -2.15 -5.10
CA TYR A 284 -11.43 -3.54 -5.33
C TYR A 284 -12.48 -3.62 -6.44
N ILE A 285 -12.12 -3.18 -7.64
CA ILE A 285 -13.05 -3.11 -8.78
C ILE A 285 -12.55 -3.88 -10.01
N TYR A 286 -11.38 -4.49 -9.89
CA TYR A 286 -10.67 -5.13 -11.00
C TYR A 286 -10.93 -6.64 -11.08
N TYR A 287 -12.01 -7.12 -10.47
CA TYR A 287 -12.43 -8.53 -10.52
C TYR A 287 -13.71 -8.70 -11.34
N GLU A 288 -13.93 -9.91 -11.84
CA GLU A 288 -15.13 -10.26 -12.62
C GLU A 288 -16.41 -10.16 -11.79
N ASN A 289 -17.46 -9.55 -12.36
CA ASN A 289 -18.74 -9.31 -11.67
C ASN A 289 -18.64 -8.36 -10.47
N TYR A 290 -17.76 -7.36 -10.56
CA TYR A 290 -17.78 -6.21 -9.66
C TYR A 290 -19.17 -5.56 -9.63
N ASP A 291 -19.65 -5.35 -8.40
CA ASP A 291 -20.84 -4.57 -8.11
C ASP A 291 -20.45 -3.40 -7.19
N ARG A 292 -20.84 -2.20 -7.59
CA ARG A 292 -20.56 -0.99 -6.82
C ARG A 292 -21.38 -0.93 -5.54
N ASP A 293 -22.54 -1.57 -5.51
CA ASP A 293 -23.47 -1.54 -4.38
C ASP A 293 -23.06 -2.52 -3.27
N ASP A 294 -22.09 -3.40 -3.54
CA ASP A 294 -21.48 -4.27 -2.53
C ASP A 294 -20.83 -3.44 -1.40
N SER A 295 -20.80 -3.99 -0.18
CA SER A 295 -19.97 -3.42 0.89
C SER A 295 -18.48 -3.54 0.54
N ILE A 296 -17.64 -2.66 1.12
CA ILE A 296 -16.17 -2.75 0.98
C ILE A 296 -15.66 -4.16 1.34
N GLU A 297 -16.16 -4.73 2.43
CA GLU A 297 -15.79 -6.06 2.89
C GLU A 297 -16.12 -7.14 1.85
N LEU A 298 -17.31 -7.07 1.24
CA LEU A 298 -17.72 -8.04 0.21
C LEU A 298 -16.89 -7.88 -1.06
N ARG A 299 -16.57 -6.65 -1.47
CA ARG A 299 -15.69 -6.42 -2.63
C ARG A 299 -14.29 -6.95 -2.40
N TYR A 300 -13.72 -6.69 -1.22
CA TYR A 300 -12.43 -7.26 -0.82
C TYR A 300 -12.48 -8.79 -0.81
N HIS A 301 -13.55 -9.41 -0.30
CA HIS A 301 -13.70 -10.87 -0.36
C HIS A 301 -13.74 -11.40 -1.81
N LYS A 302 -14.45 -10.70 -2.71
CA LYS A 302 -14.51 -11.07 -4.13
C LYS A 302 -13.16 -10.92 -4.84
N SER A 303 -12.39 -9.86 -4.55
CA SER A 303 -11.01 -9.76 -5.06
C SER A 303 -10.11 -10.87 -4.52
N MET A 304 -10.21 -11.19 -3.22
CA MET A 304 -9.48 -12.32 -2.62
C MET A 304 -9.79 -13.66 -3.31
N ASN A 305 -11.03 -13.90 -3.73
CA ASN A 305 -11.39 -15.11 -4.48
C ASN A 305 -10.70 -15.18 -5.85
N CYS A 306 -10.53 -14.02 -6.51
CA CYS A 306 -9.75 -13.91 -7.74
C CYS A 306 -8.28 -14.25 -7.49
N SER A 307 -7.65 -13.57 -6.52
CA SER A 307 -6.25 -13.80 -6.13
C SER A 307 -5.99 -15.25 -5.72
N ASN A 308 -6.88 -15.84 -4.92
CA ASN A 308 -6.83 -17.25 -4.53
C ASN A 308 -6.85 -18.18 -5.75
N THR A 309 -7.67 -17.87 -6.76
CA THR A 309 -7.73 -18.65 -8.01
C THR A 309 -6.44 -18.52 -8.80
N VAL A 310 -5.94 -17.29 -8.97
CA VAL A 310 -4.70 -17.01 -9.72
C VAL A 310 -3.50 -17.69 -9.05
N LEU A 311 -3.32 -17.51 -7.75
CA LEU A 311 -2.21 -18.10 -7.00
C LEU A 311 -2.19 -19.63 -7.08
N LYS A 312 -3.36 -20.28 -6.96
CA LYS A 312 -3.47 -21.74 -7.16
C LYS A 312 -3.02 -22.17 -8.56
N GLN A 313 -3.38 -21.39 -9.60
CA GLN A 313 -2.97 -21.69 -10.97
C GLN A 313 -1.48 -21.46 -11.20
N LEU A 314 -0.91 -20.39 -10.65
CA LEU A 314 0.54 -20.12 -10.68
C LEU A 314 1.32 -21.24 -10.01
N ILE A 315 0.95 -21.62 -8.78
CA ILE A 315 1.60 -22.73 -8.06
C ILE A 315 1.48 -24.02 -8.86
N LYS A 316 0.26 -24.39 -9.30
CA LYS A 316 0.03 -25.60 -10.09
C LYS A 316 0.88 -25.62 -11.37
N HIS A 317 1.04 -24.48 -12.04
CA HIS A 317 1.86 -24.39 -13.23
C HIS A 317 3.34 -24.68 -12.89
N VAL A 318 3.91 -24.00 -11.88
CA VAL A 318 5.30 -24.21 -11.46
C VAL A 318 5.54 -25.67 -11.05
N SER A 319 4.67 -26.24 -10.21
CA SER A 319 4.81 -27.63 -9.74
C SER A 319 4.77 -28.66 -10.86
N ASN A 320 4.00 -28.39 -11.92
CA ASN A 320 3.84 -29.32 -13.03
C ASN A 320 4.93 -29.18 -14.11
N GLN A 321 5.49 -27.98 -14.27
CA GLN A 321 6.42 -27.68 -15.37
C GLN A 321 7.89 -27.64 -14.94
N SER A 322 8.20 -27.28 -13.68
CA SER A 322 9.59 -27.24 -13.22
C SER A 322 10.13 -28.66 -13.01
N LYS A 323 11.15 -29.03 -13.79
CA LYS A 323 11.94 -30.26 -13.55
C LYS A 323 13.09 -30.04 -12.58
N LYS A 324 13.48 -28.79 -12.36
CA LYS A 324 14.49 -28.39 -11.38
C LYS A 324 13.89 -28.21 -10.00
N PRO A 325 14.73 -28.26 -8.95
CA PRO A 325 14.36 -27.73 -7.65
C PRO A 325 13.80 -26.31 -7.78
N PHE A 326 12.74 -26.01 -7.05
CA PHE A 326 12.12 -24.71 -7.09
C PHE A 326 11.61 -24.30 -5.71
N ILE A 327 11.51 -22.99 -5.53
CA ILE A 327 10.80 -22.37 -4.43
C ILE A 327 9.83 -21.34 -5.00
N PHE A 328 8.54 -21.54 -4.70
CA PHE A 328 7.49 -20.56 -4.95
C PHE A 328 7.19 -19.84 -3.64
N ILE A 329 7.29 -18.51 -3.68
CA ILE A 329 7.10 -17.62 -2.53
C ILE A 329 6.01 -16.64 -2.92
N PHE A 330 4.89 -16.68 -2.22
CA PHE A 330 3.89 -15.62 -2.25
C PHE A 330 3.90 -14.86 -0.93
N LEU A 331 3.92 -13.52 -1.01
CA LEU A 331 3.69 -12.66 0.13
C LEU A 331 3.02 -11.36 -0.32
N SER A 332 2.20 -10.76 0.55
CA SER A 332 1.71 -9.40 0.30
C SER A 332 2.75 -8.36 0.68
N ASP A 333 2.75 -7.24 -0.04
CA ASP A 333 3.55 -6.07 0.27
C ASP A 333 3.09 -5.38 1.58
N HIS A 334 1.79 -5.26 1.78
CA HIS A 334 1.09 -4.85 2.99
C HIS A 334 -0.35 -5.41 3.00
N GLY A 335 -1.07 -5.15 4.07
CA GLY A 335 -2.49 -5.39 4.26
C GLY A 335 -3.29 -4.09 4.15
N GLU A 336 -4.50 -4.05 4.70
CA GLU A 336 -5.42 -2.92 4.49
C GLU A 336 -6.39 -2.77 5.69
N PHE A 337 -7.30 -1.78 5.68
CA PHE A 337 -8.56 -1.76 6.42
C PHE A 337 -9.77 -1.89 5.46
N ILE A 338 -10.81 -2.63 5.86
CA ILE A 338 -12.00 -2.98 5.04
C ILE A 338 -13.32 -2.67 5.75
N GLY A 339 -13.29 -1.81 6.76
CA GLY A 339 -14.47 -1.34 7.48
C GLY A 339 -14.33 -1.43 9.01
N GLU A 340 -13.19 -1.87 9.54
CA GLU A 340 -12.93 -1.97 10.97
C GLU A 340 -13.12 -0.60 11.63
N ASN A 341 -14.10 -0.51 12.54
CA ASN A 341 -14.46 0.75 13.19
C ASN A 341 -14.78 1.89 12.21
N GLY A 342 -15.28 1.55 11.02
CA GLY A 342 -15.57 2.50 9.94
C GLY A 342 -14.35 3.00 9.17
N LYS A 343 -13.17 2.37 9.33
CA LYS A 343 -11.94 2.73 8.62
C LYS A 343 -11.73 1.86 7.38
N ALA A 344 -11.10 2.42 6.35
CA ALA A 344 -10.68 1.72 5.14
C ALA A 344 -9.31 2.23 4.67
N GLY A 345 -8.65 1.45 3.80
CA GLY A 345 -7.35 1.81 3.23
C GLY A 345 -6.15 1.36 4.06
N HIS A 346 -4.95 1.67 3.59
CA HIS A 346 -3.67 1.33 4.23
C HIS A 346 -2.95 2.60 4.74
N ASN A 347 -1.61 2.60 4.81
CA ASN A 347 -0.79 3.73 5.28
C ASN A 347 -0.85 4.01 6.80
N ARG A 348 -1.14 3.00 7.63
CA ARG A 348 -1.19 3.12 9.10
C ARG A 348 -0.45 1.98 9.79
N PHE A 349 0.11 2.26 10.97
CA PHE A 349 0.81 1.29 11.82
C PHE A 349 -0.17 0.42 12.62
N GLU A 350 -1.02 -0.30 11.90
CA GLU A 350 -2.09 -1.13 12.47
C GLU A 350 -1.87 -2.58 12.04
N LYS A 351 -2.24 -3.52 12.90
CA LYS A 351 -1.92 -4.94 12.71
C LYS A 351 -2.51 -5.48 11.42
N GLU A 352 -3.71 -5.06 11.06
CA GLU A 352 -4.40 -5.43 9.82
C GLU A 352 -3.62 -5.00 8.57
N ILE A 353 -2.76 -3.98 8.68
CA ILE A 353 -1.96 -3.45 7.57
C ILE A 353 -0.57 -4.08 7.55
N TYR A 354 0.12 -4.22 8.68
CA TYR A 354 1.48 -4.77 8.64
C TYR A 354 1.56 -6.30 8.74
N SER A 355 0.48 -6.98 9.13
CA SER A 355 0.41 -8.44 9.23
C SER A 355 -0.05 -9.04 7.90
N VAL A 356 0.89 -9.62 7.15
CA VAL A 356 0.69 -10.10 5.79
C VAL A 356 0.85 -11.62 5.68
N PRO A 357 0.21 -12.26 4.69
CA PRO A 357 0.36 -13.69 4.48
C PRO A 357 1.71 -13.98 3.82
N LEU A 358 2.32 -15.09 4.21
CA LEU A 358 3.41 -15.77 3.50
C LEU A 358 2.93 -17.17 3.14
N VAL A 359 2.93 -17.49 1.86
CA VAL A 359 2.61 -18.82 1.34
C VAL A 359 3.82 -19.36 0.59
N LEU A 360 4.25 -20.56 0.95
CA LEU A 360 5.39 -21.24 0.35
C LEU A 360 4.93 -22.57 -0.27
N HIS A 361 5.43 -22.84 -1.47
CA HIS A 361 5.33 -24.17 -2.09
C HIS A 361 6.66 -24.49 -2.75
N SER A 362 7.30 -25.57 -2.32
CA SER A 362 8.72 -25.79 -2.60
C SER A 362 9.08 -27.26 -2.48
N ASN A 363 10.04 -27.71 -3.29
CA ASN A 363 10.78 -28.97 -3.05
C ASN A 363 12.18 -28.73 -2.44
N LEU A 364 12.50 -27.46 -2.14
CA LEU A 364 13.63 -27.01 -1.35
C LEU A 364 13.20 -26.69 0.09
N GLU A 365 14.16 -26.69 1.04
CA GLU A 365 13.90 -26.37 2.44
C GLU A 365 13.46 -24.90 2.63
N THR A 366 12.32 -24.66 3.25
CA THR A 366 11.76 -23.31 3.31
C THR A 366 12.16 -22.52 4.54
N HIS A 367 12.55 -23.21 5.62
CA HIS A 367 12.80 -22.63 6.94
C HIS A 367 11.68 -21.70 7.43
N VAL A 368 10.42 -21.99 7.05
CA VAL A 368 9.27 -21.11 7.28
C VAL A 368 9.10 -20.73 8.75
N GLU A 369 9.44 -21.62 9.67
CA GLU A 369 9.41 -21.41 11.11
C GLU A 369 10.29 -20.24 11.57
N LYS A 370 11.37 -19.94 10.82
CA LYS A 370 12.30 -18.86 11.13
C LYS A 370 11.90 -17.51 10.52
N LEU A 371 11.11 -17.50 9.44
CA LEU A 371 10.77 -16.28 8.67
C LEU A 371 9.75 -15.43 9.42
N LYS A 372 10.03 -14.15 9.68
CA LYS A 372 9.16 -13.28 10.48
C LYS A 372 8.80 -11.98 9.79
N ASN A 373 9.55 -11.54 8.78
CA ASN A 373 9.23 -10.38 7.97
C ASN A 373 9.80 -10.44 6.55
N HIS A 374 9.48 -9.42 5.74
CA HIS A 374 10.01 -9.27 4.37
C HIS A 374 11.53 -9.39 4.26
N ASN A 375 12.29 -8.86 5.21
CA ASN A 375 13.75 -8.96 5.17
C ASN A 375 14.22 -10.42 5.31
N ASP A 376 13.51 -11.27 6.08
CA ASP A 376 13.83 -12.70 6.14
C ASP A 376 13.58 -13.41 4.80
N ILE A 377 12.60 -12.94 4.03
CA ILE A 377 12.31 -13.47 2.69
C ILE A 377 13.42 -13.09 1.72
N TYR A 378 13.93 -11.86 1.80
CA TYR A 378 15.12 -11.46 1.06
C TYR A 378 16.31 -12.38 1.40
N GLU A 379 16.59 -12.64 2.68
CA GLU A 379 17.69 -13.52 3.10
C GLU A 379 17.52 -14.96 2.60
N LEU A 380 16.28 -15.46 2.55
CA LEU A 380 15.97 -16.78 2.00
C LEU A 380 16.30 -16.84 0.50
N ILE A 381 15.90 -15.82 -0.26
CA ILE A 381 16.22 -15.73 -1.69
C ILE A 381 17.72 -15.56 -1.88
N TYR A 382 18.37 -14.71 -1.10
CA TYR A 382 19.82 -14.48 -1.11
C TYR A 382 20.61 -15.78 -0.92
N TYR A 383 20.17 -16.62 0.03
CA TYR A 383 20.69 -17.96 0.24
C TYR A 383 20.51 -18.84 -1.00
N TYR A 384 19.30 -18.91 -1.56
CA TYR A 384 19.01 -19.74 -2.73
C TYR A 384 19.62 -19.25 -4.04
N LEU A 385 20.02 -17.98 -4.11
CA LEU A 385 20.85 -17.41 -5.16
C LEU A 385 22.34 -17.76 -5.00
N GLY A 386 22.74 -18.50 -3.96
CA GLY A 386 24.09 -19.02 -3.77
C GLY A 386 25.05 -18.08 -3.04
N TYR A 387 24.54 -17.04 -2.37
CA TYR A 387 25.37 -16.04 -1.68
C TYR A 387 25.62 -16.32 -0.19
N ALA A 388 25.01 -17.36 0.36
CA ALA A 388 25.28 -17.84 1.72
C ALA A 388 25.45 -19.37 1.72
N LYS A 389 26.39 -19.89 2.51
CA LYS A 389 26.61 -21.35 2.66
C LYS A 389 25.57 -22.02 3.54
N GLU A 390 25.00 -21.25 4.47
CA GLU A 390 24.00 -21.68 5.44
C GLU A 390 22.95 -20.59 5.52
N PHE A 391 21.68 -20.98 5.64
CA PHE A 391 20.61 -20.04 5.91
C PHE A 391 20.69 -19.57 7.37
N LYS A 392 21.03 -18.29 7.56
CA LYS A 392 21.12 -17.63 8.88
C LYS A 392 20.32 -16.34 8.85
N LEU A 393 19.43 -16.21 9.81
CA LEU A 393 18.73 -14.95 10.05
C LEU A 393 19.47 -14.16 11.13
N GLN A 394 19.35 -12.84 11.06
CA GLN A 394 19.79 -11.99 12.16
C GLN A 394 18.89 -12.21 13.37
N GLU A 395 19.50 -12.51 14.51
CA GLU A 395 18.82 -12.41 15.79
C GLU A 395 18.40 -10.95 16.00
N ARG A 396 17.13 -10.77 16.33
CA ARG A 396 16.54 -9.47 16.62
C ARG A 396 15.51 -9.65 17.71
N ASP A 397 15.37 -8.63 18.55
CA ASP A 397 14.31 -8.60 19.56
C ASP A 397 13.04 -7.95 19.02
N LYS A 398 13.17 -7.18 17.93
CA LYS A 398 12.10 -6.38 17.35
C LYS A 398 12.09 -6.45 15.84
N ILE A 399 10.90 -6.33 15.26
CA ILE A 399 10.69 -6.10 13.83
C ILE A 399 10.24 -4.67 13.61
N ARG A 400 10.95 -3.94 12.76
CA ARG A 400 10.57 -2.59 12.37
C ARG A 400 9.71 -2.60 11.12
N VAL A 401 8.61 -1.86 11.16
CA VAL A 401 7.73 -1.61 10.01
C VAL A 401 7.70 -0.12 9.72
N TYR A 402 7.95 0.27 8.48
CA TYR A 402 8.04 1.67 8.06
C TYR A 402 6.72 2.25 7.54
N GLY A 403 6.61 3.58 7.60
CA GLY A 403 5.50 4.33 7.03
C GLY A 403 5.57 4.39 5.50
N THR A 404 5.00 5.46 4.91
CA THR A 404 4.76 5.51 3.45
C THR A 404 5.87 6.16 2.65
N MET A 405 6.86 6.73 3.34
CA MET A 405 7.88 7.57 2.74
C MET A 405 9.24 6.87 2.75
N ILE A 406 9.87 6.80 1.58
CA ILE A 406 11.26 6.36 1.41
C ILE A 406 12.24 7.22 2.24
N THR A 407 11.89 8.47 2.55
CA THR A 407 12.65 9.38 3.41
C THR A 407 12.49 9.07 4.90
N GLU A 408 11.67 8.10 5.30
CA GLU A 408 11.36 7.75 6.70
C GLU A 408 10.68 8.87 7.52
N GLU A 409 10.23 9.94 6.88
CA GLU A 409 9.57 11.08 7.56
C GLU A 409 8.22 10.70 8.21
N ASP A 410 7.61 9.61 7.75
CA ASP A 410 6.39 9.01 8.33
C ASP A 410 6.67 8.20 9.60
N GLY A 411 7.94 7.98 9.92
CA GLY A 411 8.37 7.16 11.04
C GLY A 411 8.21 5.66 10.80
N TYR A 412 8.19 4.93 11.92
CA TYR A 412 8.13 3.48 11.96
C TYR A 412 7.51 3.01 13.28
N ILE A 413 7.09 1.76 13.34
CA ILE A 413 6.74 1.04 14.57
C ILE A 413 7.71 -0.13 14.76
N ASP A 414 8.07 -0.42 16.02
CA ASP A 414 8.80 -1.63 16.39
C ASP A 414 7.83 -2.62 17.05
N ILE A 415 7.79 -3.84 16.52
CA ILE A 415 6.97 -4.95 16.98
C ILE A 415 7.88 -5.90 17.78
N ASP A 416 7.55 -6.13 19.05
CA ASP A 416 8.27 -7.09 19.89
C ASP A 416 7.95 -8.53 19.43
N MET A 417 8.97 -9.41 19.45
CA MET A 417 8.90 -10.76 18.85
C MET A 417 8.65 -11.92 19.82
#